data_AF-A0A944GLI1-F1
#
_entry.id   AF-A0A944GLI1-F1
#
_cell.length_a   1.000
_cell.length_b   1.000
_cell.length_c   1.000
_cell.angle_alpha   90.00
_cell.angle_beta   90.00
_cell.angle_gamma   90.00
#
_symmetry.space_group_name_H-M   'P 1'
#
loop_
_entity.id
_entity.type
_entity.pdbx_description
1 polymer ?
#
loop_
_entity_poly.entity_id
_entity_poly.type
_entity_poly.pdbx_seq_one_letter_code
_entity_poly.pdbx_strand_id
1 'polypeptide(L)'
;MIIYDSLYRLKKYCEKEQFMGWDPYDGLNSKLFHAIPFLDKIPFCRLVMIQTFKRNPFNLRRLALIPKQHNAKGIGLFLQGYCNLYRAVQKDHKLVELFGSAQDIVTQTRELADLLIEMRSDGDYHGACWGYNFDWQARLYFLFPKNTPTVVATNFCATALMEAYEITKEQK
;
A
#
# COMPACT_ATOMS: atom_id res chain seq x y z
N MET A 1 -21.41 -9.21 16.67
CA MET A 1 -21.94 -9.26 15.29
C MET A 1 -21.56 -8.03 14.44
N ILE A 2 -21.28 -6.84 15.01
CA ILE A 2 -20.86 -5.63 14.23
C ILE A 2 -19.44 -5.73 13.66
N ILE A 3 -18.50 -6.35 14.39
CA ILE A 3 -17.08 -6.42 14.00
C ILE A 3 -16.90 -7.25 12.72
N TYR A 4 -17.54 -8.42 12.63
CA TYR A 4 -17.43 -9.29 11.45
C TYR A 4 -18.06 -8.67 10.20
N ASP A 5 -19.22 -8.03 10.32
CA ASP A 5 -19.84 -7.29 9.20
C ASP A 5 -18.95 -6.13 8.74
N SER A 6 -18.37 -5.37 9.68
CA SER A 6 -17.46 -4.27 9.36
C SER A 6 -16.19 -4.76 8.63
N LEU A 7 -15.58 -5.85 9.12
CA LEU A 7 -14.41 -6.46 8.49
C LEU A 7 -14.76 -7.05 7.11
N TYR A 8 -15.92 -7.68 6.96
CA TYR A 8 -16.40 -8.21 5.69
C TYR A 8 -16.56 -7.09 4.64
N ARG A 9 -17.21 -5.98 5.02
CA ARG A 9 -17.38 -4.81 4.14
C ARG A 9 -16.04 -4.18 3.78
N LEU A 10 -15.11 -4.09 4.72
CA LEU A 10 -13.75 -3.60 4.47
C LEU A 10 -13.02 -4.49 3.46
N LYS A 11 -13.01 -5.80 3.67
CA LYS A 11 -12.41 -6.78 2.76
C LYS A 11 -12.97 -6.62 1.35
N LYS A 12 -14.30 -6.64 1.20
CA LYS A 12 -14.97 -6.48 -0.09
C LYS A 12 -14.65 -5.15 -0.77
N TYR A 13 -14.56 -4.06 -0.01
CA TYR A 13 -14.16 -2.77 -0.55
C TYR A 13 -12.73 -2.80 -1.08
N CYS A 14 -11.77 -3.32 -0.30
CA CYS A 14 -10.37 -3.40 -0.69
C CYS A 14 -10.17 -4.30 -1.91
N GLU A 15 -10.82 -5.47 -1.97
CA GLU A 15 -10.79 -6.36 -3.13
C GLU A 15 -11.36 -5.69 -4.39
N LYS A 16 -12.50 -5.00 -4.26
CA LYS A 16 -13.12 -4.27 -5.38
C LYS A 16 -12.24 -3.14 -5.91
N GLU A 17 -11.51 -2.46 -5.03
CA GLU A 17 -10.55 -1.42 -5.39
C GLU A 17 -9.18 -2.00 -5.80
N GLN A 18 -9.05 -3.32 -5.89
CA GLN A 18 -7.82 -4.05 -6.20
C GLN A 18 -6.65 -3.60 -5.30
N PHE A 19 -6.96 -3.30 -4.03
CA PHE A 19 -6.03 -2.80 -3.01
C PHE A 19 -5.33 -1.47 -3.36
N MET A 20 -5.83 -0.75 -4.39
CA MET A 20 -5.37 0.60 -4.72
C MET A 20 -6.10 1.64 -3.90
N GLY A 21 -5.38 2.70 -3.54
CA GLY A 21 -5.93 3.77 -2.74
C GLY A 21 -5.19 5.08 -2.93
N TRP A 22 -5.67 6.06 -2.19
CA TRP A 22 -5.01 7.34 -2.02
C TRP A 22 -4.31 7.39 -0.67
N ASP A 23 -3.14 8.01 -0.62
CA ASP A 23 -2.36 8.17 0.61
C ASP A 23 -2.42 9.63 1.09
N PRO A 24 -2.45 9.91 2.39
CA PRO A 24 -2.40 11.29 2.90
C PRO A 24 -1.25 12.15 2.35
N TYR A 25 -0.15 11.53 1.90
CA TYR A 25 1.05 12.19 1.40
C TYR A 25 1.21 12.12 -0.13
N ASP A 26 0.24 11.58 -0.87
CA ASP A 26 0.29 11.40 -2.34
C ASP A 26 0.10 12.67 -3.17
N GLY A 27 0.04 13.85 -2.55
CA GLY A 27 -0.24 15.11 -3.24
C GLY A 27 0.72 15.41 -4.40
N LEU A 28 1.98 14.95 -4.28
CA LEU A 28 2.99 15.10 -5.34
C LEU A 28 2.77 14.18 -6.53
N ASN A 29 1.89 13.19 -6.47
CA ASN A 29 1.49 12.39 -7.65
C ASN A 29 0.50 13.11 -8.57
N SER A 30 0.21 14.40 -8.32
CA SER A 30 -0.73 15.19 -9.11
C SER A 30 -0.19 15.41 -10.53
N LYS A 31 -0.90 14.88 -11.52
CA LYS A 31 -0.59 15.12 -12.94
C LYS A 31 -0.72 16.60 -13.30
N LEU A 32 -1.67 17.31 -12.68
CA LEU A 32 -1.84 18.75 -12.89
C LEU A 32 -0.66 19.55 -12.32
N PHE A 33 -0.14 19.16 -11.16
CA PHE A 33 1.01 19.81 -10.54
C PHE A 33 2.27 19.67 -11.40
N HIS A 34 2.53 18.48 -11.96
CA HIS A 34 3.65 18.27 -12.88
C HIS A 34 3.46 18.89 -14.27
N ALA A 35 2.22 19.24 -14.66
CA ALA A 35 1.96 19.92 -15.93
C ALA A 35 2.39 21.40 -15.91
N ILE A 36 2.58 21.99 -14.73
CA ILE A 36 3.02 23.39 -14.58
C ILE A 36 4.55 23.42 -14.53
N PRO A 37 5.24 24.03 -15.52
CA PRO A 37 6.70 24.02 -15.58
C PRO A 37 7.36 24.55 -14.31
N PHE A 38 8.37 23.83 -13.81
CA PHE A 38 9.22 24.18 -12.67
C PHE A 38 8.55 24.22 -11.29
N LEU A 39 7.22 24.11 -11.19
CA LEU A 39 6.50 24.22 -9.93
C LEU A 39 6.88 23.10 -8.94
N ASP A 40 7.05 21.89 -9.47
CA ASP A 40 7.49 20.71 -8.73
C ASP A 40 8.95 20.78 -8.28
N LYS A 41 9.75 21.70 -8.83
CA LYS A 41 11.13 21.95 -8.40
C LYS A 41 11.22 22.91 -7.21
N ILE A 42 10.17 23.69 -6.94
CA ILE A 42 10.13 24.64 -5.83
C ILE A 42 9.73 23.91 -4.53
N PRO A 43 10.60 23.87 -3.50
CA PRO A 43 10.32 23.08 -2.29
C PRO A 43 9.11 23.57 -1.48
N PHE A 44 8.85 24.88 -1.50
CA PHE A 44 7.68 25.44 -0.86
C PHE A 44 6.38 24.99 -1.54
N CYS A 45 6.35 24.94 -2.88
CA CYS A 45 5.18 24.48 -3.63
C CYS A 45 4.89 23.00 -3.39
N ARG A 46 5.94 22.15 -3.33
CA ARG A 46 5.79 20.75 -2.92
C ARG A 46 5.22 20.62 -1.50
N LEU A 47 5.69 21.44 -0.56
CA LEU A 47 5.16 21.46 0.81
C LEU A 47 3.67 21.84 0.84
N VAL A 48 3.28 22.88 0.09
CA VAL A 48 1.87 23.31 -0.04
C VAL A 48 1.02 22.17 -0.56
N MET A 49 1.45 21.46 -1.61
CA MET A 49 0.73 20.29 -2.11
C MET A 49 0.58 19.22 -1.03
N ILE A 50 1.66 18.78 -0.41
CA ILE A 50 1.63 17.74 0.62
C ILE A 50 0.68 18.12 1.77
N GLN A 51 0.82 19.34 2.32
CA GLN A 51 0.00 19.76 3.45
C GLN A 51 -1.47 19.96 3.08
N THR A 52 -1.76 20.40 1.86
CA THR A 52 -3.14 20.56 1.36
C THR A 52 -3.84 19.21 1.34
N PHE A 53 -3.25 18.18 0.72
CA PHE A 53 -3.86 16.85 0.63
C PHE A 53 -3.87 16.07 1.95
N LYS A 54 -2.93 16.37 2.86
CA LYS A 54 -2.87 15.79 4.20
C LYS A 54 -3.95 16.33 5.13
N ARG A 55 -4.23 17.64 5.07
CA ARG A 55 -5.06 18.33 6.09
C ARG A 55 -6.46 18.71 5.60
N ASN A 56 -6.69 18.75 4.29
CA ASN A 56 -8.00 19.13 3.76
C ASN A 56 -9.03 18.03 4.04
N PRO A 57 -10.18 18.34 4.69
CA PRO A 57 -11.24 17.37 4.93
C PRO A 57 -11.96 16.92 3.64
N PHE A 58 -11.86 17.71 2.57
CA PHE A 58 -12.44 17.38 1.27
C PHE A 58 -11.42 16.69 0.37
N ASN A 59 -11.88 15.65 -0.33
CA ASN A 59 -11.03 14.87 -1.20
C ASN A 59 -10.86 15.53 -2.59
N LEU A 60 -9.86 16.39 -2.72
CA LEU A 60 -9.54 17.09 -3.96
C LEU A 60 -8.75 16.25 -4.99
N ARG A 61 -8.44 14.98 -4.69
CA ARG A 61 -7.50 14.16 -5.49
C ARG A 61 -7.98 13.95 -6.92
N ARG A 62 -9.29 13.81 -7.11
CA ARG A 62 -9.91 13.72 -8.44
C ARG A 62 -9.69 14.99 -9.26
N LEU A 63 -9.82 16.18 -8.64
CA LEU A 63 -9.62 17.46 -9.31
C LEU A 63 -8.15 17.69 -9.67
N ALA A 64 -7.23 17.29 -8.78
CA ALA A 64 -5.79 17.38 -9.02
C ALA A 64 -5.22 16.23 -9.87
N LEU A 65 -6.09 15.34 -10.39
CA LEU A 65 -5.71 14.18 -11.20
C LEU A 65 -4.66 13.29 -10.52
N ILE A 66 -4.78 13.09 -9.21
CA ILE A 66 -3.96 12.15 -8.43
C ILE A 66 -4.58 10.75 -8.56
N PRO A 67 -3.90 9.78 -9.21
CA PRO A 67 -4.43 8.45 -9.40
C PRO A 67 -4.47 7.66 -8.09
N LYS A 68 -5.40 6.71 -7.95
CA LYS A 68 -5.27 5.66 -6.95
C LYS A 68 -4.16 4.72 -7.40
N GLN A 69 -3.34 4.27 -6.46
CA GLN A 69 -2.20 3.39 -6.73
C GLN A 69 -1.97 2.42 -5.57
N HIS A 70 -1.14 1.41 -5.80
CA HIS A 70 -0.64 0.56 -4.72
C HIS A 70 0.45 1.26 -3.93
N ASN A 71 0.40 1.11 -2.61
CA ASN A 71 1.46 1.50 -1.70
C ASN A 71 2.07 0.23 -1.12
N ALA A 72 3.40 0.04 -1.23
CA ALA A 72 4.05 -1.22 -0.84
C ALA A 72 3.77 -1.59 0.62
N LYS A 73 3.82 -0.60 1.53
CA LYS A 73 3.45 -0.81 2.94
C LYS A 73 1.99 -1.23 3.08
N GLY A 74 1.10 -0.62 2.32
CA GLY A 74 -0.33 -0.98 2.29
C GLY A 74 -0.55 -2.42 1.84
N ILE A 75 0.11 -2.84 0.76
CA ILE A 75 0.07 -4.22 0.27
C ILE A 75 0.66 -5.19 1.29
N GLY A 76 1.78 -4.86 1.93
CA GLY A 76 2.33 -5.66 3.03
C GLY A 76 1.33 -5.85 4.19
N LEU A 77 0.62 -4.80 4.57
CA LEU A 77 -0.43 -4.88 5.60
C LEU A 77 -1.62 -5.73 5.15
N PHE A 78 -2.06 -5.63 3.89
CA PHE A 78 -3.11 -6.50 3.37
C PHE A 78 -2.67 -7.96 3.35
N LEU A 79 -1.45 -8.24 2.86
CA LEU A 79 -0.88 -9.58 2.83
C LEU A 79 -0.83 -10.20 4.24
N GLN A 80 -0.32 -9.47 5.23
CA GLN A 80 -0.34 -9.91 6.63
C GLN A 80 -1.77 -10.10 7.16
N GLY A 81 -2.70 -9.23 6.77
CA GLY A 81 -4.12 -9.37 7.08
C GLY A 81 -4.73 -10.68 6.55
N TYR A 82 -4.42 -11.07 5.31
CA TYR A 82 -4.83 -12.35 4.74
C TYR A 82 -4.16 -13.54 5.41
N CYS A 83 -2.88 -13.43 5.80
CA CYS A 83 -2.21 -14.45 6.61
C CYS A 83 -2.92 -14.68 7.95
N ASN A 84 -3.32 -13.59 8.61
CA ASN A 84 -4.10 -13.66 9.85
C ASN A 84 -5.50 -14.24 9.62
N LEU A 85 -6.14 -13.89 8.52
CA LEU A 85 -7.45 -14.42 8.14
C LEU A 85 -7.39 -15.94 7.88
N TYR A 86 -6.34 -16.42 7.21
CA TYR A 86 -6.10 -17.85 7.02
C TYR A 86 -6.04 -18.58 8.36
N ARG A 87 -5.19 -18.10 9.28
CA ARG A 87 -5.05 -18.68 10.63
C ARG A 87 -6.37 -18.63 11.42
N ALA A 88 -7.17 -17.59 11.25
CA ALA A 88 -8.48 -17.47 11.90
C ALA A 88 -9.50 -18.49 11.34
N VAL A 89 -9.60 -18.60 10.02
CA VAL A 89 -10.50 -19.56 9.35
C VAL A 89 -10.12 -21.01 9.64
N GLN A 90 -8.83 -21.31 9.77
CA GLN A 90 -8.36 -22.63 10.21
C GLN A 90 -8.79 -22.97 11.65
N LYS A 91 -8.92 -21.96 12.52
CA LYS A 91 -9.34 -22.16 13.92
C LYS A 91 -10.85 -22.22 14.11
N ASP A 92 -11.60 -21.44 13.33
CA ASP A 92 -13.06 -21.41 13.39
C ASP A 92 -13.66 -21.49 11.98
N HIS A 93 -14.17 -22.68 11.65
CA HIS A 93 -14.73 -22.97 10.34
C HIS A 93 -15.98 -22.13 10.02
N LYS A 94 -16.66 -21.55 11.02
CA LYS A 94 -17.81 -20.65 10.78
C LYS A 94 -17.41 -19.38 10.04
N LEU A 95 -16.13 -19.00 10.10
CA LEU A 95 -15.61 -17.84 9.40
C LEU A 95 -15.48 -18.05 7.88
N VAL A 96 -15.54 -19.30 7.39
CA VAL A 96 -15.48 -19.63 5.96
C VAL A 96 -16.61 -18.94 5.18
N GLU A 97 -17.84 -18.97 5.71
CA GLU A 97 -19.00 -18.37 5.03
C GLU A 97 -18.87 -16.86 4.84
N LEU A 98 -18.16 -16.18 5.75
CA LEU A 98 -17.97 -14.74 5.72
C LEU A 98 -16.74 -14.34 4.89
N PHE A 99 -15.64 -15.07 5.04
CA PHE A 99 -14.33 -14.59 4.62
C PHE A 99 -13.70 -15.40 3.48
N GLY A 100 -14.34 -16.50 3.06
CA GLY A 100 -13.85 -17.39 2.02
C GLY A 100 -13.20 -18.64 2.59
N SER A 101 -13.01 -19.65 1.75
CA SER A 101 -12.32 -20.87 2.12
C SER A 101 -10.83 -20.60 2.39
N ALA A 102 -10.18 -21.53 3.09
CA ALA A 102 -8.74 -21.49 3.27
C ALA A 102 -7.99 -21.41 1.93
N GLN A 103 -8.50 -22.08 0.89
CA GLN A 103 -7.89 -22.07 -0.43
C GLN A 103 -8.03 -20.71 -1.12
N ASP A 104 -9.19 -20.06 -1.02
CA ASP A 104 -9.40 -18.71 -1.57
C ASP A 104 -8.45 -17.70 -0.93
N ILE A 105 -8.28 -17.80 0.39
CA ILE A 105 -7.36 -16.95 1.15
C ILE A 105 -5.90 -17.19 0.74
N VAL A 106 -5.50 -18.45 0.52
CA VAL A 106 -4.15 -18.80 0.04
C VAL A 106 -3.92 -18.22 -1.36
N THR A 107 -4.89 -18.31 -2.27
CA THR A 107 -4.79 -17.70 -3.60
C THR A 107 -4.59 -16.19 -3.50
N GLN A 108 -5.40 -15.49 -2.69
CA GLN A 108 -5.25 -14.04 -2.50
C GLN A 108 -3.91 -13.67 -1.84
N THR A 109 -3.42 -14.51 -0.92
CA THR A 109 -2.10 -14.36 -0.27
C THR A 109 -0.98 -14.44 -1.30
N ARG A 110 -1.05 -15.40 -2.25
CA ARG A 110 -0.07 -15.52 -3.34
C ARG A 110 -0.07 -14.31 -4.25
N GLU A 111 -1.25 -13.87 -4.69
CA GLU A 111 -1.39 -12.70 -5.56
C GLU A 111 -0.83 -11.43 -4.91
N LEU A 112 -1.09 -11.21 -3.62
CA LEU A 112 -0.56 -10.06 -2.89
C LEU A 112 0.95 -10.18 -2.65
N ALA A 113 1.47 -11.39 -2.43
CA ALA A 113 2.92 -11.61 -2.31
C ALA A 113 3.63 -11.33 -3.65
N ASP A 114 3.09 -11.81 -4.77
CA ASP A 114 3.62 -11.55 -6.10
C ASP A 114 3.61 -10.06 -6.43
N LEU A 115 2.47 -9.40 -6.23
CA LEU A 115 2.37 -7.94 -6.38
C LEU A 115 3.41 -7.21 -5.52
N LEU A 116 3.60 -7.63 -4.27
CA LEU A 116 4.57 -7.00 -3.40
C LEU A 116 6.01 -7.19 -3.87
N ILE A 117 6.36 -8.36 -4.39
CA ILE A 117 7.69 -8.65 -4.95
C ILE A 117 7.95 -7.82 -6.21
N GLU A 118 6.93 -7.62 -7.05
CA GLU A 118 6.99 -6.73 -8.23
C GLU A 118 7.19 -5.26 -7.83
N MET A 119 6.66 -4.85 -6.68
CA MET A 119 6.79 -3.49 -6.16
C MET A 119 8.15 -3.19 -5.49
N ARG A 120 9.13 -4.10 -5.57
CA ARG A 120 10.48 -3.85 -5.05
C ARG A 120 11.07 -2.59 -5.69
N SER A 121 11.81 -1.84 -4.88
CA SER A 121 12.55 -0.68 -5.35
C SER A 121 13.67 -1.11 -6.30
N ASP A 122 13.71 -0.51 -7.49
CA ASP A 122 14.81 -0.68 -8.44
C ASP A 122 16.09 0.00 -7.94
N GLY A 123 17.26 -0.57 -8.28
CA GLY A 123 18.57 0.02 -8.00
C GLY A 123 19.60 -0.99 -7.50
N ASP A 124 20.82 -0.51 -7.29
CA ASP A 124 21.94 -1.31 -6.75
C ASP A 124 21.92 -1.29 -5.21
N TYR A 125 20.87 -1.90 -4.65
CA TYR A 125 20.74 -2.11 -3.21
C TYR A 125 21.21 -3.51 -2.83
N HIS A 126 21.81 -3.68 -1.65
CA HIS A 126 22.34 -4.98 -1.20
C HIS A 126 21.27 -6.09 -1.09
N GLY A 127 19.99 -5.72 -0.95
CA GLY A 127 18.90 -6.68 -0.85
C GLY A 127 17.55 -6.09 -1.24
N ALA A 128 16.52 -6.94 -1.21
CA ALA A 128 15.15 -6.54 -1.51
C ALA A 128 14.67 -5.46 -0.54
N CYS A 129 14.16 -4.36 -1.10
CA CYS A 129 13.70 -3.22 -0.33
C CYS A 129 12.53 -2.52 -1.02
N TRP A 130 11.80 -1.71 -0.24
CA TRP A 130 10.58 -1.06 -0.70
C TRP A 130 10.50 0.40 -0.27
N GLY A 131 9.93 1.22 -1.15
CA GLY A 131 9.63 2.63 -0.94
C GLY A 131 8.15 2.96 -1.12
N TYR A 132 7.82 4.25 -1.03
CA TYR A 132 6.47 4.74 -1.30
C TYR A 132 6.30 5.10 -2.78
N ASN A 133 5.08 4.97 -3.29
CA ASN A 133 4.73 5.24 -4.68
C ASN A 133 4.62 6.75 -5.01
N PHE A 134 5.17 7.62 -4.19
CA PHE A 134 5.16 9.08 -4.34
C PHE A 134 6.49 9.67 -3.87
N ASP A 135 6.85 10.81 -4.46
CA ASP A 135 7.92 11.64 -3.94
C ASP A 135 7.54 12.15 -2.55
N TRP A 136 8.49 12.19 -1.63
CA TRP A 136 8.26 12.78 -0.32
C TRP A 136 9.39 13.72 0.06
N GLN A 137 9.02 14.84 0.69
CA GLN A 137 9.96 15.87 1.08
C GLN A 137 10.10 15.91 2.60
N ALA A 138 11.33 15.72 3.09
CA ALA A 138 11.69 15.99 4.47
C ALA A 138 12.32 17.38 4.58
N ARG A 139 11.82 18.20 5.51
CA ARG A 139 12.30 19.58 5.73
C ARG A 139 12.23 20.38 4.40
N LEU A 140 13.02 21.45 4.26
CA LEU A 140 12.95 22.30 3.07
C LEU A 140 13.65 21.73 1.84
N TYR A 141 14.73 20.94 1.95
CA TYR A 141 15.56 20.60 0.79
C TYR A 141 15.72 19.11 0.50
N PHE A 142 15.32 18.21 1.40
CA PHE A 142 15.51 16.77 1.18
C PHE A 142 14.29 16.20 0.45
N LEU A 143 14.42 16.08 -0.87
CA LEU A 143 13.45 15.40 -1.71
C LEU A 143 13.91 13.96 -1.92
N PHE A 144 13.07 13.01 -1.53
CA PHE A 144 13.25 11.60 -1.80
C PHE A 144 12.33 11.22 -2.95
N PRO A 145 12.88 10.80 -4.10
CA PRO A 145 12.07 10.31 -5.21
C PRO A 145 11.18 9.14 -4.78
N LYS A 146 10.05 8.98 -5.46
CA LYS A 146 9.21 7.78 -5.36
C LYS A 146 10.05 6.51 -5.49
N ASN A 147 9.63 5.47 -4.80
CA ASN A 147 10.29 4.18 -4.68
C ASN A 147 11.67 4.23 -3.99
N THR A 148 12.11 5.37 -3.44
CA THR A 148 13.30 5.38 -2.57
C THR A 148 13.04 4.46 -1.36
N PRO A 149 13.90 3.47 -1.10
CA PRO A 149 13.70 2.53 0.00
C PRO A 149 13.60 3.22 1.35
N THR A 150 12.73 2.69 2.20
CA THR A 150 12.66 3.08 3.61
C THR A 150 12.69 1.85 4.50
N VAL A 151 13.33 1.96 5.66
CA VAL A 151 13.35 0.87 6.67
C VAL A 151 11.92 0.50 7.08
N VAL A 152 11.03 1.49 7.21
CA VAL A 152 9.64 1.26 7.61
C VAL A 152 8.90 0.43 6.56
N ALA A 153 8.86 0.87 5.30
CA ALA A 153 8.15 0.12 4.26
C ALA A 153 8.78 -1.28 4.08
N THR A 154 10.12 -1.35 4.02
CA THR A 154 10.84 -2.62 3.89
C THR A 154 10.52 -3.60 5.01
N ASN A 155 10.45 -3.14 6.27
CA ASN A 155 10.11 -4.00 7.40
C ASN A 155 8.71 -4.60 7.27
N PHE A 156 7.70 -3.78 6.91
CA PHE A 156 6.33 -4.29 6.72
C PHE A 156 6.27 -5.29 5.56
N CYS A 157 6.96 -5.01 4.45
CA CYS A 157 6.93 -5.87 3.28
C CYS A 157 7.63 -7.22 3.54
N ALA A 158 8.84 -7.18 4.10
CA ALA A 158 9.60 -8.38 4.45
C ALA A 158 8.86 -9.25 5.48
N THR A 159 8.29 -8.63 6.52
CA THR A 159 7.49 -9.36 7.53
C THR A 159 6.31 -10.07 6.89
N ALA A 160 5.55 -9.38 6.04
CA ALA A 160 4.39 -9.95 5.39
C ALA A 160 4.75 -11.11 4.45
N LEU A 161 5.88 -11.00 3.71
CA LEU A 161 6.38 -12.07 2.85
C LEU A 161 6.84 -13.30 3.65
N MET A 162 7.52 -13.10 4.79
CA MET A 162 7.90 -14.21 5.68
C MET A 162 6.67 -14.93 6.23
N GLU A 163 5.64 -14.21 6.65
CA GLU A 163 4.38 -14.83 7.09
C GLU A 163 3.65 -15.55 5.95
N ALA A 164 3.66 -14.99 4.74
CA ALA A 164 3.10 -15.63 3.57
C ALA A 164 3.84 -16.95 3.25
N TYR A 165 5.16 -16.98 3.42
CA TYR A 165 5.96 -18.20 3.28
C TYR A 165 5.56 -19.26 4.30
N GLU A 166 5.26 -18.90 5.56
CA GLU A 166 4.81 -19.86 6.56
C GLU A 166 3.54 -20.62 6.13
N ILE A 167 2.65 -19.95 5.39
CA ILE A 167 1.38 -20.49 4.92
C ILE A 167 1.54 -21.24 3.59
N THR A 168 2.22 -20.64 2.62
CA THR A 168 2.28 -21.14 1.24
C THR A 168 3.43 -22.10 1.00
N LYS A 169 4.49 -22.03 1.81
CA LYS A 169 5.78 -22.74 1.64
C LYS A 169 6.50 -22.44 0.32
N GLU A 170 6.12 -21.38 -0.37
CA GLU A 170 6.71 -20.98 -1.65
C GLU A 170 7.92 -20.09 -1.44
N GLN A 171 9.09 -20.52 -1.92
CA GLN A 171 10.29 -19.69 -1.95
C GLN A 171 10.21 -18.77 -3.18
N LYS A 172 10.01 -17.48 -2.94
CA LYS A 172 9.97 -16.42 -3.96
C LYS A 172 10.96 -15.31 -3.60
#